data_AF-A0A7C7G3T2-F1
#
_entry.id   AF-A0A7C7G3T2-F1
#
_cell.length_a   1.000
_cell.length_b   1.000
_cell.length_c   1.000
_cell.angle_alpha   90.00
_cell.angle_beta   90.00
_cell.angle_gamma   90.00
#
_symmetry.space_group_name_H-M   'P 1'
#
loop_
_entity.id
_entity.type
_entity.pdbx_description
1 polymer ?
#
loop_
_entity_poly.entity_id
_entity_poly.type
_entity_poly.pdbx_seq_one_letter_code
_entity_poly.pdbx_strand_id
1 'polypeptide(L)'
;MFGAVGNAADLKGAKSAGWLGEQQDGYLGLVRDGAPADMKALRATVNKKRRARYADIAKRNGISIAKVATLTAKKAIKSARSGDYVKSASGQWVRTK
;
A
#
# COMPACT_ATOMS: atom_id res chain seq x y z
N MET A 1 20.23 13.46 -10.89
CA MET A 1 20.22 12.16 -10.18
C MET A 1 19.52 12.35 -8.84
N PHE A 2 18.32 11.80 -8.66
CA PHE A 2 17.72 11.59 -7.33
C PHE A 2 17.54 10.06 -7.24
N GLY A 3 18.46 9.33 -6.64
CA GLY A 3 18.69 9.38 -5.20
C GLY A 3 17.94 8.19 -4.61
N ALA A 4 18.48 6.99 -4.80
CA ALA A 4 17.96 5.75 -4.24
C ALA A 4 18.18 5.75 -2.71
N VAL A 5 17.38 6.52 -1.98
CA VAL A 5 17.34 6.51 -0.53
C VAL A 5 15.88 6.58 -0.09
N GLY A 6 15.37 5.44 0.38
CA GLY A 6 14.24 5.41 1.30
C GLY A 6 12.85 5.17 0.73
N ASN A 7 12.61 4.05 0.02
CA ASN A 7 11.25 3.58 -0.32
C ASN A 7 10.26 3.68 0.87
N ALA A 8 10.74 3.50 2.11
CA ALA A 8 9.93 3.63 3.32
C ALA A 8 9.63 5.09 3.71
N ALA A 9 10.61 5.99 3.61
CA ALA A 9 10.43 7.42 3.88
C ALA A 9 9.53 8.06 2.81
N ASP A 10 9.77 7.75 1.54
CA ASP A 10 8.95 8.20 0.41
C ASP A 10 7.52 7.69 0.54
N LEU A 11 7.34 6.42 0.90
CA LEU A 11 6.02 5.85 1.12
C LEU A 11 5.30 6.52 2.29
N LYS A 12 6.00 6.79 3.40
CA LYS A 12 5.44 7.52 4.54
C LYS A 12 5.00 8.92 4.14
N GLY A 13 5.83 9.64 3.38
CA GLY A 13 5.53 10.96 2.84
C GLY A 13 4.32 10.93 1.91
N ALA A 14 4.31 10.02 0.93
CA ALA A 14 3.22 9.86 -0.03
C ALA A 14 1.88 9.51 0.62
N LYS A 15 1.89 8.70 1.69
CA LYS A 15 0.69 8.40 2.47
C LYS A 15 0.20 9.59 3.28
N SER A 16 1.12 10.26 3.98
CA SER A 16 0.77 11.45 4.78
C SER A 16 0.30 12.62 3.91
N ALA A 17 0.80 12.75 2.68
CA ALA A 17 0.33 13.72 1.69
C ALA A 17 -1.01 13.33 1.05
N GLY A 18 -1.50 12.11 1.28
CA GLY A 18 -2.75 11.62 0.71
C GLY A 18 -2.68 11.31 -0.78
N TRP A 19 -1.49 10.97 -1.30
CA TRP A 19 -1.34 10.48 -2.68
C TRP A 19 -1.53 8.97 -2.77
N LEU A 20 -1.05 8.23 -1.76
CA LEU A 20 -1.12 6.78 -1.67
C LEU A 20 -1.91 6.32 -0.44
N GLY A 21 -2.66 5.23 -0.58
CA GLY A 21 -3.45 4.65 0.51
C GLY A 21 -3.46 3.12 0.46
N GLU A 22 -3.81 2.50 1.58
CA GLU A 22 -3.93 1.04 1.70
C GLU A 22 -5.27 0.53 1.18
N GLN A 23 -5.26 -0.53 0.39
CA GLN A 23 -6.49 -1.19 -0.09
C GLN A 23 -6.73 -2.51 0.65
N GLN A 24 -7.98 -3.00 0.59
CA GLN A 24 -8.40 -4.27 1.21
C GLN A 24 -7.70 -5.50 0.59
N ASP A 25 -7.16 -5.36 -0.61
CA ASP A 25 -6.42 -6.40 -1.33
C ASP A 25 -4.94 -6.51 -0.92
N GLY A 26 -4.47 -5.67 0.01
CA GLY A 26 -3.09 -5.67 0.51
C GLY A 26 -2.13 -4.82 -0.32
N TYR A 27 -2.60 -4.10 -1.34
CA TYR A 27 -1.76 -3.23 -2.17
C TYR A 27 -2.05 -1.75 -1.96
N LEU A 28 -1.13 -0.91 -2.44
CA LEU A 28 -1.31 0.52 -2.46
C LEU A 28 -2.14 0.96 -3.68
N GLY A 29 -3.09 1.86 -3.43
CA GLY A 29 -3.85 2.58 -4.43
C GLY A 29 -3.47 4.06 -4.50
N LEU A 30 -3.80 4.70 -5.62
CA LEU A 30 -3.80 6.16 -5.73
C LEU A 30 -5.08 6.69 -5.09
N VAL A 31 -4.95 7.65 -4.17
CA VAL A 31 -6.08 8.23 -3.44
C VAL A 31 -6.76 9.33 -4.26
N ARG A 32 -5.94 10.12 -4.97
CA ARG A 32 -6.36 11.26 -5.77
C ARG A 32 -6.10 10.99 -7.24
N ASP A 33 -7.02 11.45 -8.06
CA ASP A 33 -6.79 11.54 -9.50
C ASP A 33 -5.67 12.56 -9.77
N GLY A 34 -4.92 12.35 -10.86
CA GLY A 34 -3.82 13.24 -11.23
C GLY A 34 -2.54 13.11 -10.39
N ALA A 35 -2.38 12.03 -9.60
CA ALA A 35 -1.14 11.79 -8.87
C ALA A 35 0.11 11.90 -9.78
N PRO A 36 1.18 12.58 -9.34
CA PRO A 36 2.35 12.78 -10.20
C PRO A 36 3.07 11.47 -10.53
N ALA A 37 3.94 11.50 -11.54
CA ALA A 37 4.56 10.30 -12.10
C ALA A 37 5.42 9.52 -11.07
N ASP A 38 6.05 10.23 -10.16
CA ASP A 38 6.82 9.67 -9.04
C ASP A 38 5.92 8.85 -8.08
N MET A 39 4.71 9.31 -7.76
CA MET A 39 3.74 8.59 -6.92
C MET A 39 3.25 7.32 -7.62
N LYS A 40 3.03 7.38 -8.94
CA LYS A 40 2.69 6.21 -9.75
C LYS A 40 3.83 5.18 -9.75
N ALA A 41 5.07 5.63 -9.92
CA ALA A 41 6.26 4.79 -9.91
C ALA A 41 6.52 4.17 -8.51
N LEU A 42 6.36 4.95 -7.45
CA LEU A 42 6.48 4.50 -6.07
C LEU A 42 5.45 3.41 -5.75
N ARG A 43 4.17 3.63 -6.08
CA ARG A 43 3.10 2.62 -5.96
C ARG A 43 3.46 1.33 -6.68
N ALA A 44 3.89 1.43 -7.94
CA ALA A 44 4.26 0.26 -8.75
C ALA A 44 5.42 -0.52 -8.12
N THR A 45 6.45 0.19 -7.67
CA THR A 45 7.64 -0.38 -7.01
C THR A 45 7.27 -1.10 -5.72
N VAL A 46 6.50 -0.46 -4.84
CA VAL A 46 6.08 -1.06 -3.57
C VAL A 46 5.15 -2.25 -3.81
N ASN A 47 4.18 -2.15 -4.71
CA ASN A 47 3.28 -3.25 -5.01
C ASN A 47 4.01 -4.45 -5.63
N LYS A 48 5.04 -4.23 -6.45
CA LYS A 48 5.92 -5.30 -6.96
C LYS A 48 6.63 -6.02 -5.83
N LYS A 49 7.22 -5.28 -4.87
CA LYS A 49 7.88 -5.85 -3.69
C LYS A 49 6.89 -6.63 -2.81
N ARG A 50 5.70 -6.08 -2.57
CA ARG A 50 4.63 -6.76 -1.82
C ARG A 50 4.21 -8.07 -2.49
N ARG A 51 3.96 -8.08 -3.80
CA ARG A 51 3.62 -9.30 -4.55
C ARG A 51 4.67 -10.40 -4.35
N ALA A 52 5.95 -10.07 -4.53
CA ALA A 52 7.04 -11.03 -4.35
C ALA A 52 7.06 -11.59 -2.92
N ARG A 53 6.90 -10.74 -1.91
CA ARG A 53 6.85 -11.17 -0.51
C ARG A 53 5.62 -12.01 -0.19
N TYR A 54 4.46 -11.66 -0.75
CA TYR A 54 3.23 -12.43 -0.55
C TYR A 54 3.30 -13.80 -1.22
N ALA A 55 3.92 -13.91 -2.39
CA ALA A 55 4.18 -15.20 -3.05
C ALA A 55 5.06 -16.13 -2.21
N ASP A 56 6.13 -15.58 -1.62
CA ASP A 56 7.01 -16.34 -0.74
C ASP A 56 6.29 -16.83 0.54
N ILE A 57 5.52 -15.95 1.19
CA ILE A 57 4.72 -16.34 2.38
C ILE A 57 3.64 -17.36 2.00
N ALA A 58 2.94 -17.15 0.88
CA ALA A 58 1.92 -18.05 0.38
C ALA A 58 2.46 -19.47 0.18
N LYS A 59 3.62 -19.58 -0.51
CA LYS A 59 4.31 -20.85 -0.73
C LYS A 59 4.67 -21.54 0.58
N ARG A 60 5.23 -20.82 1.55
CA ARG A 60 5.66 -21.38 2.85
C ARG A 60 4.49 -21.87 3.70
N ASN A 61 3.32 -21.25 3.58
CA ASN A 61 2.16 -21.53 4.43
C ASN A 61 1.08 -22.35 3.72
N GLY A 62 1.28 -22.74 2.45
CA GLY A 62 0.28 -23.49 1.68
C GLY A 62 -1.05 -22.75 1.47
N ILE A 63 -1.03 -21.41 1.42
CA ILE A 63 -2.22 -20.58 1.22
C ILE A 63 -2.09 -19.71 -0.03
N SER A 64 -3.19 -19.14 -0.52
CA SER A 64 -3.15 -18.26 -1.69
C SER A 64 -2.48 -16.91 -1.39
N ILE A 65 -1.87 -16.32 -2.43
CA ILE A 65 -1.32 -14.95 -2.36
C ILE A 65 -2.39 -13.95 -1.93
N ALA A 66 -3.61 -14.10 -2.45
CA ALA A 66 -4.74 -13.24 -2.09
C ALA A 66 -5.03 -13.30 -0.58
N LYS A 67 -5.00 -14.49 0.02
CA LYS A 67 -5.19 -14.66 1.46
C LYS A 67 -4.11 -13.94 2.27
N VAL A 68 -2.85 -14.07 1.88
CA VAL A 68 -1.71 -13.36 2.52
C VAL A 68 -1.89 -11.85 2.41
N ALA A 69 -2.28 -11.37 1.22
CA ALA A 69 -2.44 -9.96 0.95
C ALA A 69 -3.59 -9.35 1.79
N THR A 70 -4.73 -10.03 1.89
CA THR A 70 -5.84 -9.63 2.77
C THR A 70 -5.45 -9.61 4.25
N LEU A 71 -4.70 -10.61 4.74
CA LEU A 71 -4.20 -10.60 6.13
C LEU A 71 -3.25 -9.43 6.38
N THR A 72 -2.39 -9.13 5.41
CA THR A 72 -1.49 -7.98 5.48
C THR A 72 -2.25 -6.67 5.43
N ALA A 73 -3.29 -6.55 4.60
CA ALA A 73 -4.17 -5.39 4.53
C ALA A 73 -4.83 -5.11 5.88
N LYS A 74 -5.41 -6.14 6.52
CA LYS A 74 -6.04 -6.02 7.85
C LYS A 74 -5.06 -5.47 8.88
N LYS A 75 -3.82 -5.97 8.87
CA LYS A 75 -2.75 -5.45 9.76
C LYS A 75 -2.39 -4.01 9.42
N ALA A 76 -2.19 -3.70 8.13
CA ALA A 76 -1.80 -2.36 7.68
C ALA A 76 -2.86 -1.31 7.99
N ILE A 77 -4.15 -1.63 7.81
CA ILE A 77 -5.28 -0.77 8.12
C ILE A 77 -5.40 -0.57 9.64
N LYS A 78 -5.26 -1.64 10.44
CA LYS A 78 -5.27 -1.53 11.91
C LYS A 78 -4.10 -0.69 12.43
N SER A 79 -2.96 -0.69 11.74
CA SER A 79 -1.77 0.09 12.07
C SER A 79 -1.67 1.42 11.31
N ALA A 80 -2.71 1.81 10.56
CA ALA A 80 -2.72 3.09 9.85
C ALA A 80 -2.70 4.23 10.87
N ARG A 81 -1.87 5.25 10.61
CA ARG A 81 -1.75 6.41 11.51
C ARG A 81 -2.92 7.35 11.27
N SER A 82 -3.25 8.21 12.23
CA SER A 82 -4.18 9.31 12.00
C SER A 82 -3.76 10.11 10.76
N GLY A 83 -4.72 10.36 9.87
CA GLY A 83 -4.54 11.09 8.62
C GLY A 83 -4.07 10.27 7.41
N ASP A 84 -3.72 9.00 7.56
CA ASP A 84 -3.49 8.09 6.43
C ASP A 84 -4.82 7.76 5.72
N TYR A 85 -4.75 7.22 4.50
CA TYR A 85 -5.93 6.83 3.71
C TYR A 85 -6.04 5.31 3.55
N VAL A 86 -7.25 4.78 3.74
CA VAL A 86 -7.58 3.37 3.57
C VAL A 86 -8.82 3.22 2.70
N LYS A 87 -8.85 2.24 1.79
CA LYS A 87 -10.02 1.98 0.94
C LYS A 87 -11.01 1.12 1.73
N SER A 88 -12.24 1.60 1.90
CA SER A 88 -13.31 0.87 2.56
C SER A 88 -13.76 -0.35 1.74
N ALA A 89 -14.55 -1.22 2.35
CA ALA A 89 -15.21 -2.32 1.64
C ALA A 89 -16.19 -1.81 0.55
N SER A 90 -16.75 -0.60 0.71
CA SER A 90 -17.57 0.07 -0.31
C SER A 90 -16.75 0.69 -1.45
N GLY A 91 -15.42 0.56 -1.43
CA GLY A 91 -14.53 1.07 -2.47
C GLY A 91 -14.16 2.54 -2.33
N GLN A 92 -14.62 3.23 -1.29
CA GLN A 92 -14.34 4.64 -1.04
C GLN A 92 -13.06 4.83 -0.22
N TRP A 93 -12.33 5.91 -0.48
CA TRP A 93 -11.19 6.28 0.37
C TRP A 93 -11.67 6.93 1.67
N VAL A 94 -11.24 6.38 2.80
CA VAL A 94 -11.52 6.91 4.14
C VAL A 94 -10.20 7.38 4.74
N ARG A 95 -10.20 8.60 5.26
CA ARG A 95 -9.07 9.13 6.03
C ARG A 95 -9.22 8.68 7.47
N THR A 96 -8.20 8.01 8.00
CA THR A 96 -8.16 7.56 9.40
C THR A 96 -8.14 8.78 10.33
N LYS A 97 -8.93 8.70 11.41
CA LYS A 97 -8.97 9.74 12.45
C LYS A 97 -7.82 9.58 13.44
#